data_AF-A0A367FR81-F1
#
_entry.id   AF-A0A367FR81-F1
#
_cell.length_a   1.000
_cell.length_b   1.000
_cell.length_c   1.000
_cell.angle_alpha   90.00
_cell.angle_beta   90.00
_cell.angle_gamma   90.00
#
_symmetry.space_group_name_H-M   'P 1'
#
loop_
_entity.id
_entity.type
_entity.pdbx_description
1 polymer ?
#
loop_
_entity_poly.entity_id
_entity_poly.type
_entity_poly.pdbx_seq_one_letter_code
_entity_poly.pdbx_strand_id
1 'polypeptide(L)'
;MTGPERDDAVPAPPWERSRRRPAQVRVPLTRKRVVDAAFAVLDREGYDRLSMRQVAGELGVAVSALYAHVAGKDDLFRLMYMRLFDHWEPPEPDPERWQEQVKDFARRGRGLLLEHRDMARISMAQIPFTPELLPKIERMLSLFRGAGLPDHVAAAAGDMISTFIEGFAYAESMWEERLRGTEAASWEQMRETITGYFDALPPERFPHLLALSGLMFEETNDERFDVGLDIIVRGLASYIEPTDIKPDS
;
A
#
# COMPACT_ATOMS: atom_id res chain seq x y z
N MET A 1 -12.88 -72.70 15.80
CA MET A 1 -11.49 -72.25 16.04
C MET A 1 -10.93 -71.78 14.71
N THR A 2 -10.78 -70.47 14.59
CA THR A 2 -10.31 -69.70 13.44
C THR A 2 -8.82 -69.94 13.19
N GLY A 3 -8.46 -70.37 11.97
CA GLY A 3 -7.08 -70.41 11.48
C GLY A 3 -6.75 -69.13 10.69
N PRO A 4 -5.48 -68.70 10.62
CA PRO A 4 -5.12 -67.34 10.26
C PRO A 4 -5.17 -67.10 8.74
N GLU A 5 -5.74 -65.97 8.34
CA GLU A 5 -5.62 -65.40 7.00
C GLU A 5 -4.15 -65.10 6.70
N ARG A 6 -3.63 -65.65 5.60
CA ARG A 6 -2.33 -65.27 5.05
C ARG A 6 -2.54 -64.04 4.18
N ASP A 7 -1.83 -62.98 4.55
CA ASP A 7 -1.77 -61.69 3.85
C ASP A 7 -1.04 -61.87 2.50
N ASP A 8 -1.81 -62.02 1.41
CA ASP A 8 -1.32 -62.21 0.03
C ASP A 8 -0.90 -60.87 -0.61
N ALA A 9 -0.08 -60.09 0.08
CA ALA A 9 0.52 -58.89 -0.48
C ALA A 9 1.87 -59.22 -1.14
N VAL A 10 1.89 -59.27 -2.47
CA VAL A 10 3.13 -59.44 -3.27
C VAL A 10 4.05 -58.21 -3.06
N PRO A 11 5.31 -58.39 -2.62
CA PRO A 11 6.22 -57.27 -2.45
C PRO A 11 6.69 -56.70 -3.78
N ALA A 12 6.85 -55.37 -3.83
CA ALA A 12 7.23 -54.65 -5.04
C ALA A 12 8.62 -55.08 -5.57
N PRO A 13 8.82 -55.21 -6.90
CA PRO A 13 10.07 -55.71 -7.46
C PRO A 13 11.26 -54.73 -7.28
N PRO A 14 12.50 -55.21 -7.03
CA PRO A 14 13.68 -54.37 -6.76
C PRO A 14 14.11 -53.41 -7.88
N TRP A 15 13.57 -53.55 -9.10
CA TRP A 15 13.88 -52.71 -10.25
C TRP A 15 12.85 -51.59 -10.49
N GLU A 16 11.83 -51.47 -9.64
CA GLU A 16 10.90 -50.34 -9.65
C GLU A 16 11.60 -49.09 -9.10
N ARG A 17 12.56 -48.57 -9.87
CA ARG A 17 13.19 -47.28 -9.63
C ARG A 17 12.07 -46.25 -9.56
N SER A 18 11.86 -45.72 -8.35
CA SER A 18 10.99 -44.59 -7.99
C SER A 18 10.46 -43.87 -9.24
N ARG A 19 9.18 -44.04 -9.55
CA ARG A 19 8.48 -43.28 -10.59
C ARG A 19 8.96 -41.84 -10.46
N ARG A 20 9.72 -41.35 -11.44
CA ARG A 20 10.09 -39.94 -11.53
C ARG A 20 8.79 -39.18 -11.28
N ARG A 21 8.74 -38.39 -10.20
CA ARG A 21 7.64 -37.44 -9.97
C ARG A 21 7.34 -36.80 -11.34
N PRO A 22 6.07 -36.77 -11.78
CA PRO A 22 5.74 -36.18 -13.08
C PRO A 22 6.46 -34.84 -13.17
N ALA A 23 7.21 -34.63 -14.25
CA ALA A 23 8.01 -33.44 -14.42
C ALA A 23 7.09 -32.24 -14.18
N GLN A 24 7.29 -31.56 -13.05
CA GLN A 24 6.55 -30.34 -12.74
C GLN A 24 6.67 -29.47 -13.98
N VAL A 25 5.53 -29.11 -14.57
CA VAL A 25 5.49 -28.22 -15.73
C VAL A 25 6.26 -26.97 -15.32
N ARG A 26 7.48 -26.82 -15.84
CA ARG A 26 8.34 -25.69 -15.49
C ARG A 26 7.78 -24.49 -16.23
N VAL A 27 6.87 -23.78 -15.58
CA VAL A 27 6.40 -22.49 -16.06
C VAL A 27 7.63 -21.59 -16.20
N PRO A 28 7.84 -20.94 -17.36
CA PRO A 28 8.98 -20.04 -17.56
C PRO A 28 9.02 -18.94 -16.52
N LEU A 29 10.22 -18.63 -16.03
CA LEU A 29 10.42 -17.50 -15.12
C LEU A 29 10.28 -16.20 -15.93
N THR A 30 9.52 -15.25 -15.41
CA THR A 30 9.32 -13.93 -16.02
C THR A 30 9.43 -12.86 -14.94
N ARG A 31 9.75 -11.62 -15.33
CA ARG A 31 9.79 -10.49 -14.38
C ARG A 31 8.48 -10.36 -13.60
N LYS A 32 7.34 -10.48 -14.29
CA LYS A 32 6.02 -10.47 -13.65
C LYS A 32 5.90 -11.52 -12.54
N ARG A 33 6.30 -12.77 -12.82
CA ARG A 33 6.26 -13.84 -11.80
C ARG A 33 7.20 -13.59 -10.62
N VAL A 34 8.35 -12.93 -10.84
CA VAL A 34 9.25 -12.54 -9.75
C VAL A 34 8.58 -11.50 -8.84
N VAL A 35 7.93 -10.50 -9.43
CA VAL A 35 7.19 -9.46 -8.69
C VAL A 35 5.98 -10.05 -7.96
N ASP A 36 5.18 -10.89 -8.61
CA ASP A 36 4.01 -11.56 -8.00
C ASP A 36 4.44 -12.43 -6.79
N ALA A 37 5.57 -13.15 -6.90
CA ALA A 37 6.12 -13.91 -5.80
C ALA A 37 6.65 -13.02 -4.67
N ALA A 38 7.20 -11.84 -5.00
CA ALA A 38 7.65 -10.89 -4.00
C ALA A 38 6.49 -10.31 -3.19
N PHE A 39 5.35 -10.00 -3.83
CA PHE A 39 4.12 -9.63 -3.12
C PHE A 39 3.65 -10.77 -2.19
N ALA A 40 3.63 -12.01 -2.67
CA ALA A 40 3.23 -13.16 -1.83
C ALA A 40 4.13 -13.34 -0.59
N VAL A 41 5.45 -13.12 -0.73
CA VAL A 41 6.39 -13.15 0.40
C VAL A 41 6.16 -11.95 1.31
N LEU A 42 5.96 -10.76 0.75
CA LEU A 42 5.71 -9.52 1.50
C LEU A 42 4.47 -9.65 2.38
N ASP A 43 3.34 -10.07 1.81
CA ASP A 43 2.07 -10.22 2.52
C ASP A 43 2.17 -11.23 3.67
N ARG A 44 2.90 -12.33 3.44
CA ARG A 44 3.06 -13.39 4.43
C ARG A 44 4.07 -13.04 5.53
N GLU A 45 5.20 -12.45 5.18
CA GLU A 45 6.36 -12.36 6.06
C GLU A 45 6.76 -10.94 6.47
N GLY A 46 6.28 -9.93 5.74
CA GLY A 46 6.59 -8.52 5.96
C GLY A 46 7.91 -8.07 5.36
N TYR A 47 8.12 -6.76 5.38
CA TYR A 47 9.24 -6.05 4.74
C TYR A 47 10.61 -6.55 5.20
N ASP A 48 10.80 -6.72 6.52
CA ASP A 48 12.11 -7.05 7.09
C ASP A 48 12.57 -8.45 6.70
N ARG A 49 11.61 -9.34 6.44
CA ARG A 49 11.88 -10.70 6.01
C ARG A 49 12.14 -10.74 4.51
N LEU A 50 11.39 -9.98 3.70
CA LEU A 50 11.44 -10.01 2.23
C LEU A 50 12.88 -9.93 1.67
N SER A 51 13.33 -11.04 1.07
CA SER A 51 14.68 -11.18 0.51
C SER A 51 14.68 -11.95 -0.82
N MET A 52 15.73 -11.76 -1.63
CA MET A 52 15.93 -12.50 -2.89
C MET A 52 15.87 -14.03 -2.69
N ARG A 53 16.37 -14.51 -1.54
CA ARG A 53 16.35 -15.94 -1.19
C ARG A 53 14.94 -16.46 -0.95
N GLN A 54 14.11 -15.71 -0.23
CA GLN A 54 12.71 -16.10 -0.01
C GLN A 54 11.91 -16.06 -1.30
N VAL A 55 12.10 -15.03 -2.14
CA VAL A 55 11.41 -14.94 -3.44
C VAL A 55 11.80 -16.13 -4.33
N ALA A 56 13.08 -16.53 -4.34
CA ALA A 56 13.53 -17.71 -5.07
C ALA A 56 12.92 -18.99 -4.51
N GLY A 57 12.82 -19.10 -3.18
CA GLY A 57 12.17 -20.20 -2.49
C GLY A 57 10.68 -20.31 -2.82
N GLU A 58 9.96 -19.19 -2.82
CA GLU A 58 8.54 -19.08 -3.23
C GLU A 58 8.33 -19.62 -4.65
N LEU A 59 9.26 -19.31 -5.56
CA LEU A 59 9.20 -19.74 -6.95
C LEU A 59 9.78 -21.15 -7.20
N GLY A 60 10.40 -21.78 -6.19
CA GLY A 60 11.09 -23.06 -6.34
C GLY A 60 12.28 -23.03 -7.29
N VAL A 61 12.97 -21.89 -7.42
CA VAL A 61 14.13 -21.71 -8.32
C VAL A 61 15.40 -21.35 -7.55
N ALA A 62 16.55 -21.46 -8.22
CA ALA A 62 17.81 -20.93 -7.69
C ALA A 62 17.79 -19.39 -7.69
N VAL A 63 18.38 -18.76 -6.67
CA VAL A 63 18.47 -17.29 -6.56
C VAL A 63 19.15 -16.68 -7.80
N SER A 64 20.16 -17.36 -8.36
CA SER A 64 20.84 -16.94 -9.59
C SER A 64 19.91 -16.76 -10.78
N ALA A 65 18.79 -17.50 -10.85
CA ALA A 65 17.81 -17.36 -11.92
C ALA A 65 17.01 -16.04 -11.81
N LEU A 66 16.83 -15.51 -10.60
CA LEU A 66 16.12 -14.24 -10.41
C LEU A 66 16.89 -13.06 -11.00
N TYR A 67 18.23 -13.09 -10.90
CA TYR A 67 19.09 -11.99 -11.36
C TYR A 67 19.07 -11.78 -12.88
N ALA A 68 18.55 -12.74 -13.65
CA ALA A 68 18.27 -12.55 -15.08
C ALA A 68 17.07 -11.61 -15.35
N HIS A 69 16.23 -11.34 -14.34
CA HIS A 69 14.99 -10.57 -14.48
C HIS A 69 14.97 -9.28 -13.65
N VAL A 70 15.68 -9.28 -12.51
CA VAL A 70 15.79 -8.13 -11.59
C VAL A 70 17.24 -7.94 -11.15
N ALA A 71 17.70 -6.70 -11.07
CA ALA A 71 19.11 -6.42 -10.76
C ALA A 71 19.45 -6.64 -9.27
N GLY A 72 18.45 -6.63 -8.39
CA GLY A 72 18.63 -6.77 -6.95
C GLY A 72 17.35 -6.49 -6.18
N LYS A 73 17.47 -6.34 -4.86
CA LYS A 73 16.33 -6.07 -3.96
C LYS A 73 15.70 -4.70 -4.23
N ASP A 74 16.52 -3.67 -4.47
CA ASP A 74 16.02 -2.31 -4.73
C ASP A 74 15.29 -2.24 -6.08
N ASP A 75 15.82 -2.90 -7.11
CA ASP A 75 15.12 -3.02 -8.41
C ASP A 75 13.81 -3.80 -8.27
N LEU A 76 13.79 -4.85 -7.44
CA LEU A 76 12.57 -5.58 -7.13
C LEU A 76 11.53 -4.69 -6.44
N PHE A 77 11.94 -3.89 -5.45
CA PHE A 77 11.07 -2.93 -4.76
C PHE A 77 10.49 -1.88 -5.70
N ARG A 78 11.32 -1.32 -6.57
CA ARG A 78 10.88 -0.39 -7.62
C ARG A 78 9.84 -1.02 -8.54
N LEU A 79 10.09 -2.27 -8.97
CA LEU A 79 9.15 -3.01 -9.82
C LEU A 79 7.83 -3.34 -9.11
N MET A 80 7.87 -3.69 -7.82
CA MET A 80 6.67 -3.88 -7.00
C MET A 80 5.87 -2.59 -6.90
N TYR A 81 6.54 -1.46 -6.61
CA TYR A 81 5.90 -0.15 -6.54
C TYR A 81 5.19 0.23 -7.85
N MET A 82 5.88 0.12 -8.99
CA MET A 82 5.27 0.40 -10.29
C MET A 82 4.07 -0.52 -10.57
N ARG A 83 4.16 -1.80 -10.18
CA ARG A 83 3.13 -2.81 -10.41
C ARG A 83 1.79 -2.49 -9.73
N LEU A 84 1.79 -1.70 -8.65
CA LEU A 84 0.56 -1.22 -8.01
C LEU A 84 -0.28 -0.37 -9.00
N PHE A 85 0.37 0.39 -9.86
CA PHE A 85 -0.29 1.37 -10.73
C PHE A 85 -0.66 0.80 -12.11
N ASP A 86 -0.29 -0.44 -12.42
CA ASP A 86 -0.52 -1.07 -13.73
C ASP A 86 -2.01 -1.18 -14.11
N HIS A 87 -2.87 -1.33 -13.10
CA HIS A 87 -4.32 -1.56 -13.29
C HIS A 87 -5.17 -0.34 -12.95
N TRP A 88 -4.55 0.82 -12.83
CA TRP A 88 -5.25 2.06 -12.54
C TRP A 88 -4.78 3.17 -13.47
N GLU A 89 -5.73 3.81 -14.13
CA GLU A 89 -5.50 5.01 -14.92
C GLU A 89 -6.24 6.18 -14.26
N PRO A 90 -5.57 7.29 -13.91
CA PRO A 90 -6.27 8.48 -13.43
C PRO A 90 -7.21 8.99 -14.53
N PRO A 91 -8.39 9.53 -14.17
CA PRO A 91 -9.32 10.09 -15.14
C PRO A 91 -8.69 11.24 -15.92
N GLU A 92 -9.33 11.63 -17.03
CA GLU A 92 -8.92 12.83 -17.75
C GLU A 92 -9.04 14.06 -16.83
N PRO A 93 -8.06 14.98 -16.85
CA PRO A 93 -8.10 16.19 -16.02
C PRO A 93 -9.34 17.04 -16.31
N ASP A 94 -10.10 17.34 -15.26
CA ASP A 94 -11.26 18.23 -15.28
C ASP A 94 -10.99 19.41 -14.32
N PRO A 95 -10.56 20.57 -14.85
CA PRO A 95 -10.26 21.75 -14.04
C PRO A 95 -11.41 22.23 -13.15
N GLU A 96 -12.68 21.98 -13.52
CA GLU A 96 -13.82 22.41 -12.69
C GLU A 96 -14.02 21.48 -11.48
N ARG A 97 -13.56 20.23 -11.59
CA ARG A 97 -13.70 19.20 -10.57
C ARG A 97 -12.36 18.81 -9.93
N TRP A 98 -11.34 19.66 -10.06
CA TRP A 98 -9.97 19.34 -9.67
C TRP A 98 -9.86 18.90 -8.20
N GLN A 99 -10.60 19.55 -7.29
CA GLN A 99 -10.57 19.21 -5.86
C GLN A 99 -11.01 17.76 -5.61
N GLU A 100 -12.10 17.34 -6.26
CA GLU A 100 -12.63 15.99 -6.13
C GLU A 100 -11.73 14.97 -6.84
N GLN A 101 -11.19 15.31 -8.01
CA GLN A 101 -10.25 14.43 -8.71
C GLN A 101 -8.96 14.20 -7.92
N VAL A 102 -8.46 15.21 -7.20
CA VAL A 102 -7.31 15.07 -6.30
C VAL A 102 -7.63 14.16 -5.13
N LYS A 103 -8.80 14.31 -4.51
CA LYS A 103 -9.25 13.43 -3.42
C LYS A 103 -9.41 11.99 -3.89
N ASP A 104 -10.02 11.77 -5.05
CA ASP A 104 -10.20 10.44 -5.63
C ASP A 104 -8.86 9.77 -5.95
N PHE A 105 -7.91 10.54 -6.50
CA PHE A 105 -6.54 10.07 -6.71
C PHE A 105 -5.90 9.66 -5.39
N ALA A 106 -6.00 10.49 -4.36
CA ALA A 106 -5.37 10.23 -3.08
C ALA A 106 -5.98 9.02 -2.36
N ARG A 107 -7.31 8.87 -2.38
CA ARG A 107 -8.01 7.69 -1.87
C ARG A 107 -7.58 6.43 -2.59
N ARG A 108 -7.48 6.47 -3.92
CA ARG A 108 -7.01 5.32 -4.70
C ARG A 108 -5.55 5.00 -4.40
N GLY A 109 -4.69 6.01 -4.28
CA GLY A 109 -3.29 5.86 -3.87
C GLY A 109 -3.15 5.19 -2.51
N ARG A 110 -3.89 5.66 -1.50
CA ARG A 110 -3.96 5.01 -0.17
C ARG A 110 -4.41 3.57 -0.29
N GLY A 111 -5.49 3.30 -1.02
CA GLY A 111 -6.00 1.95 -1.25
C GLY A 111 -4.95 1.02 -1.86
N LEU A 112 -4.23 1.46 -2.89
CA LEU A 112 -3.15 0.72 -3.53
C LEU A 112 -2.02 0.37 -2.56
N LEU A 113 -1.63 1.31 -1.69
CA LEU A 113 -0.57 1.08 -0.70
C LEU A 113 -1.01 0.13 0.43
N LEU A 114 -2.33 0.00 0.67
CA LEU A 114 -2.91 -0.90 1.66
C LEU A 114 -3.27 -2.28 1.08
N GLU A 115 -3.23 -2.47 -0.25
CA GLU A 115 -3.48 -3.78 -0.90
C GLU A 115 -2.45 -4.85 -0.47
N HIS A 116 -1.23 -4.43 -0.14
CA HIS A 116 -0.14 -5.32 0.27
C HIS A 116 0.52 -4.86 1.57
N ARG A 117 0.88 -5.82 2.42
CA ARG A 117 1.53 -5.55 3.72
C ARG A 117 2.81 -4.74 3.53
N ASP A 118 3.07 -3.75 4.38
CA ASP A 118 4.28 -2.92 4.37
C ASP A 118 4.59 -2.22 3.03
N MET A 119 3.64 -2.17 2.09
CA MET A 119 3.89 -1.58 0.78
C MET A 119 4.04 -0.06 0.87
N ALA A 120 3.35 0.60 1.80
CA ALA A 120 3.57 2.01 2.14
C ALA A 120 5.04 2.28 2.54
N ARG A 121 5.67 1.37 3.30
CA ARG A 121 7.09 1.46 3.69
C ARG A 121 8.02 1.33 2.48
N ILE A 122 7.69 0.47 1.53
CA ILE A 122 8.45 0.33 0.27
C ILE A 122 8.32 1.60 -0.57
N SER A 123 7.10 2.15 -0.69
CA SER A 123 6.76 3.34 -1.48
C SER A 123 7.60 4.55 -1.11
N MET A 124 7.72 4.85 0.19
CA MET A 124 8.44 6.03 0.70
C MET A 124 9.92 6.12 0.27
N ALA A 125 10.52 5.00 -0.12
CA ALA A 125 11.91 4.95 -0.58
C ALA A 125 12.05 4.96 -2.11
N GLN A 126 10.93 5.00 -2.85
CA GLN A 126 10.94 4.97 -4.31
C GLN A 126 10.93 6.37 -4.92
N ILE A 127 11.60 6.50 -6.06
CA ILE A 127 11.52 7.70 -6.90
C ILE A 127 10.51 7.40 -8.01
N PRO A 128 9.37 8.13 -8.10
CA PRO A 128 8.29 7.81 -9.02
C PRO A 128 8.54 8.24 -10.48
N PHE A 129 9.71 8.79 -10.80
CA PHE A 129 10.04 9.27 -12.14
C PHE A 129 10.49 8.14 -13.08
N THR A 130 9.59 7.19 -13.35
CA THR A 130 9.80 6.11 -14.33
C THR A 130 8.92 6.33 -15.56
N PRO A 131 9.30 5.83 -16.75
CA PRO A 131 8.52 5.98 -17.99
C PRO A 131 7.04 5.59 -17.86
N GLU A 132 6.74 4.62 -17.00
CA GLU A 132 5.41 4.07 -16.76
C GLU A 132 4.53 4.98 -15.89
N LEU A 133 5.16 5.74 -14.97
CA LEU A 133 4.45 6.62 -14.03
C LEU A 133 4.44 8.08 -14.49
N LEU A 134 5.40 8.50 -15.32
CA LEU A 134 5.48 9.85 -15.87
C LEU A 134 4.16 10.35 -16.52
N PRO A 135 3.42 9.55 -17.31
CA PRO A 135 2.13 9.98 -17.84
C PRO A 135 1.08 10.30 -16.76
N LYS A 136 1.10 9.57 -15.64
CA LYS A 136 0.18 9.79 -14.51
C LYS A 136 0.55 11.07 -13.74
N ILE A 137 1.86 11.31 -13.57
CA ILE A 137 2.39 12.55 -12.99
C ILE A 137 2.01 13.75 -13.87
N GLU A 138 2.19 13.64 -15.19
CA GLU A 138 1.84 14.69 -16.14
C GLU A 138 0.35 15.05 -16.09
N ARG A 139 -0.53 14.05 -15.96
CA ARG A 139 -1.98 14.26 -15.80
C ARG A 139 -2.30 15.03 -14.51
N MET A 140 -1.65 14.69 -13.40
CA MET A 140 -1.84 15.39 -12.13
C MET A 140 -1.34 16.84 -12.19
N LEU A 141 -0.17 17.07 -12.78
CA LEU A 141 0.36 18.42 -12.98
C LEU A 141 -0.54 19.24 -13.93
N SER A 142 -1.05 18.62 -15.00
CA SER A 142 -2.01 19.25 -15.91
C SER A 142 -3.30 19.65 -15.19
N LEU A 143 -3.79 18.81 -14.27
CA LEU A 143 -4.95 19.12 -13.46
C LEU A 143 -4.72 20.35 -12.56
N PHE A 144 -3.58 20.38 -11.85
CA PHE A 144 -3.22 21.51 -10.99
C PHE A 144 -3.08 22.82 -11.77
N ARG A 145 -2.38 22.79 -12.90
CA ARG A 145 -2.19 23.97 -13.75
C ARG A 145 -3.50 24.41 -14.40
N GLY A 146 -4.32 23.46 -14.85
CA GLY A 146 -5.65 23.72 -15.40
C GLY A 146 -6.59 24.37 -14.39
N ALA A 147 -6.49 23.99 -13.12
CA ALA A 147 -7.24 24.60 -12.01
C ALA A 147 -6.77 26.04 -11.67
N GLY A 148 -5.66 26.52 -12.24
CA GLY A 148 -5.12 27.85 -12.00
C GLY A 148 -4.16 27.94 -10.82
N LEU A 149 -3.62 26.82 -10.32
CA LEU A 149 -2.57 26.87 -9.30
C LEU A 149 -1.29 27.50 -9.88
N PRO A 150 -0.63 28.43 -9.15
CA PRO A 150 0.67 28.94 -9.55
C PRO A 150 1.69 27.80 -9.71
N ASP A 151 2.58 27.88 -10.71
CA ASP A 151 3.48 26.77 -11.07
C ASP A 151 4.31 26.22 -9.89
N HIS A 152 4.78 27.09 -8.99
CA HIS A 152 5.52 26.67 -7.80
C HIS A 152 4.65 25.90 -6.78
N VAL A 153 3.37 26.24 -6.68
CA VAL A 153 2.38 25.55 -5.83
C VAL A 153 2.00 24.22 -6.48
N ALA A 154 1.74 24.20 -7.79
CA ALA A 154 1.42 22.98 -8.53
C ALA A 154 2.54 21.93 -8.43
N ALA A 155 3.80 22.35 -8.52
CA ALA A 155 4.95 21.47 -8.35
C ALA A 155 5.04 20.90 -6.91
N ALA A 156 4.83 21.74 -5.90
CA ALA A 156 4.86 21.32 -4.49
C ALA A 156 3.63 20.47 -4.08
N ALA A 157 2.48 20.69 -4.72
CA ALA A 157 1.23 19.99 -4.40
C ALA A 157 1.35 18.48 -4.60
N GLY A 158 1.95 18.05 -5.72
CA GLY A 158 2.13 16.62 -6.02
C GLY A 158 2.96 15.90 -4.96
N ASP A 159 4.10 16.49 -4.57
CA ASP A 159 4.99 15.94 -3.55
C ASP A 159 4.32 15.89 -2.16
N MET A 160 3.64 16.98 -1.78
CA MET A 160 2.91 17.07 -0.51
C MET A 160 1.77 16.06 -0.41
N ILE A 161 0.97 15.90 -1.47
CA ILE A 161 -0.11 14.91 -1.51
C ILE A 161 0.45 13.49 -1.46
N SER A 162 1.51 13.20 -2.21
CA SER A 162 2.18 11.89 -2.17
C SER A 162 2.69 11.56 -0.77
N THR A 163 3.39 12.51 -0.14
CA THR A 163 3.92 12.36 1.22
C THR A 163 2.81 12.15 2.25
N PHE A 164 1.69 12.86 2.11
CA PHE A 164 0.52 12.65 2.97
C PHE A 164 -0.08 11.24 2.80
N ILE A 165 -0.28 10.79 1.56
CA ILE A 165 -0.81 9.45 1.26
C ILE A 165 0.08 8.37 1.86
N GLU A 166 1.39 8.44 1.60
CA GLU A 166 2.35 7.46 2.09
C GLU A 166 2.44 7.47 3.61
N GLY A 167 2.59 8.66 4.21
CA GLY A 167 2.67 8.84 5.65
C GLY A 167 1.45 8.31 6.38
N PHE A 168 0.25 8.59 5.86
CA PHE A 168 -0.99 8.11 6.44
C PHE A 168 -1.12 6.59 6.29
N ALA A 169 -0.92 6.05 5.07
CA ALA A 169 -1.03 4.62 4.82
C ALA A 169 -0.02 3.81 5.65
N TYR A 170 1.19 4.34 5.85
CA TYR A 170 2.20 3.69 6.70
C TYR A 170 1.81 3.72 8.19
N ALA A 171 1.32 4.86 8.69
CA ALA A 171 0.84 4.95 10.07
C ALA A 171 -0.34 3.98 10.30
N GLU A 172 -1.26 3.89 9.35
CA GLU A 172 -2.38 2.95 9.37
C GLU A 172 -1.91 1.50 9.39
N SER A 173 -0.99 1.10 8.49
CA SER A 173 -0.46 -0.27 8.45
C SER A 173 0.26 -0.66 9.75
N MET A 174 0.97 0.29 10.37
CA MET A 174 1.63 0.08 11.66
C MET A 174 0.64 -0.23 12.78
N TRP A 175 -0.51 0.46 12.81
CA TRP A 175 -1.56 0.18 13.78
C TRP A 175 -2.21 -1.18 13.53
N GLU A 176 -2.50 -1.51 12.28
CA GLU A 176 -3.05 -2.84 11.93
C GLU A 176 -2.11 -3.98 12.33
N GLU A 177 -0.81 -3.86 12.08
CA GLU A 177 0.17 -4.88 12.46
C GLU A 177 0.24 -5.03 13.99
N ARG A 178 0.25 -3.92 14.74
CA ARG A 178 0.24 -3.94 16.21
C ARG A 178 -0.97 -4.69 16.75
N LEU A 179 -2.16 -4.43 16.20
CA LEU A 179 -3.41 -5.08 16.59
C LEU A 179 -3.41 -6.59 16.26
N ARG A 180 -2.79 -7.00 15.15
CA ARG A 180 -2.63 -8.41 14.77
C ARG A 180 -1.61 -9.16 15.65
N GLY A 181 -0.57 -8.48 16.13
CA GLY A 181 0.54 -9.08 16.88
C GLY A 181 0.30 -9.22 18.39
N THR A 182 -0.60 -8.43 18.97
CA THR A 182 -0.99 -8.55 20.39
C THR A 182 -2.19 -9.47 20.56
N GLU A 183 -2.10 -10.48 21.41
CA GLU A 183 -3.13 -11.51 21.64
C GLU A 183 -4.52 -10.98 22.03
N ALA A 184 -4.67 -9.74 22.52
CA ALA A 184 -5.97 -9.20 22.95
C ALA A 184 -5.97 -7.67 23.15
N ALA A 185 -5.72 -6.89 22.10
CA ALA A 185 -6.15 -5.50 22.09
C ALA A 185 -6.82 -5.23 20.74
N SER A 186 -8.14 -5.31 20.67
CA SER A 186 -8.88 -4.73 19.55
C SER A 186 -8.69 -3.21 19.58
N TRP A 187 -8.87 -2.54 18.43
CA TRP A 187 -8.90 -1.08 18.36
C TRP A 187 -9.85 -0.49 19.41
N GLU A 188 -10.98 -1.17 19.63
CA GLU A 188 -11.98 -0.82 20.63
C GLU A 188 -11.44 -0.86 22.07
N GLN A 189 -10.68 -1.89 22.44
CA GLN A 189 -10.06 -1.98 23.77
C GLN A 189 -9.00 -0.90 24.00
N MET A 190 -8.22 -0.57 22.95
CA MET A 190 -7.27 0.54 23.00
C MET A 190 -8.00 1.87 23.19
N ARG A 191 -9.09 2.08 22.44
CA ARG A 191 -9.96 3.26 22.56
C ARG A 191 -10.53 3.40 23.97
N GLU A 192 -11.13 2.35 24.51
CA GLU A 192 -11.66 2.33 25.88
C GLU A 192 -10.59 2.65 26.92
N THR A 193 -9.39 2.08 26.77
CA THR A 193 -8.26 2.34 27.68
C THR A 193 -7.83 3.80 27.65
N ILE A 194 -7.75 4.40 26.45
CA ILE A 194 -7.37 5.81 26.29
C ILE A 194 -8.46 6.74 26.82
N THR A 195 -9.72 6.48 26.51
CA THR A 195 -10.86 7.26 27.03
C THR A 195 -10.90 7.21 28.56
N GLY A 196 -10.76 6.02 29.17
CA GLY A 196 -10.72 5.88 30.62
C GLY A 196 -9.51 6.57 31.27
N TYR A 197 -8.36 6.62 30.59
CA TYR A 197 -7.21 7.41 31.04
C TYR A 197 -7.51 8.91 31.00
N PHE A 198 -8.18 9.39 29.95
CA PHE A 198 -8.55 10.80 29.82
C PHE A 198 -9.58 11.22 30.85
N ASP A 199 -10.58 10.40 31.14
CA ASP A 199 -11.59 10.67 32.19
C ASP A 199 -10.95 10.84 33.60
N ALA A 200 -9.77 10.27 33.82
CA ALA A 200 -9.03 10.41 35.07
C ALA A 200 -8.15 11.67 35.16
N LEU A 201 -8.03 12.46 34.09
CA LEU A 201 -7.17 13.65 34.06
C LEU A 201 -7.86 14.86 34.72
N PRO A 202 -7.11 15.74 35.42
CA PRO A 202 -7.68 16.96 36.01
C PRO A 202 -8.17 17.95 34.92
N PRO A 203 -9.46 18.28 34.87
CA PRO A 203 -10.02 19.13 33.82
C PRO A 203 -9.51 20.58 33.86
N GLU A 204 -9.09 21.07 35.03
CA GLU A 204 -8.51 22.40 35.19
C GLU A 204 -7.14 22.50 34.52
N ARG A 205 -6.44 21.36 34.35
CA ARG A 205 -5.11 21.30 33.75
C ARG A 205 -5.15 20.89 32.27
N PHE A 206 -6.14 20.10 31.88
CA PHE A 206 -6.26 19.56 30.51
C PHE A 206 -7.61 19.88 29.83
N PRO A 207 -8.12 21.12 29.89
CA PRO A 207 -9.48 21.42 29.45
C PRO A 207 -9.71 21.11 27.96
N HIS A 208 -8.73 21.35 27.09
CA HIS A 208 -8.85 21.10 25.66
C HIS A 208 -8.75 19.62 25.30
N LEU A 209 -7.85 18.88 25.95
CA LEU A 209 -7.68 17.45 25.71
C LEU A 209 -8.97 16.69 26.04
N LEU A 210 -9.60 17.04 27.15
CA LEU A 210 -10.88 16.44 27.56
C LEU A 210 -12.05 16.90 26.70
N ALA A 211 -12.06 18.16 26.24
CA ALA A 211 -13.09 18.65 25.35
C ALA A 211 -13.05 18.00 23.95
N LEU A 212 -11.87 17.54 23.49
CA LEU A 212 -11.67 17.00 22.15
C LEU A 212 -11.41 15.49 22.12
N SER A 213 -11.29 14.84 23.27
CA SER A 213 -10.92 13.43 23.39
C SER A 213 -11.81 12.50 22.58
N GLY A 214 -13.13 12.70 22.62
CA GLY A 214 -14.09 11.90 21.84
C GLY A 214 -13.82 11.98 20.33
N LEU A 215 -13.59 13.20 19.82
CA LEU A 215 -13.31 13.44 18.40
C LEU A 215 -11.99 12.83 17.93
N MET A 216 -11.01 12.64 18.82
CA MET A 216 -9.71 12.06 18.47
C MET A 216 -9.76 10.55 18.18
N PHE A 217 -10.81 9.83 18.63
CA PHE A 217 -10.87 8.37 18.54
C PHE A 217 -12.18 7.80 18.00
N GLU A 218 -13.17 8.63 17.68
CA GLU A 218 -14.43 8.18 17.08
C GLU A 218 -14.34 8.00 15.56
N GLU A 219 -13.47 8.75 14.89
CA GLU A 219 -13.35 8.73 13.43
C GLU A 219 -12.66 7.46 12.91
N THR A 220 -13.23 6.89 11.85
CA THR A 220 -12.59 5.85 11.04
C THR A 220 -11.32 6.38 10.35
N ASN A 221 -10.42 5.49 9.93
CA ASN A 221 -9.25 5.91 9.15
C ASN A 221 -9.65 6.61 7.84
N ASP A 222 -10.78 6.24 7.24
CA ASP A 222 -11.30 6.88 6.04
C ASP A 222 -11.71 8.33 6.32
N GLU A 223 -12.45 8.58 7.39
CA GLU A 223 -12.83 9.94 7.82
C GLU A 223 -11.60 10.79 8.14
N ARG A 224 -10.65 10.25 8.91
CA ARG A 224 -9.40 10.95 9.26
C ARG A 224 -8.56 11.29 8.03
N PHE A 225 -8.51 10.37 7.05
CA PHE A 225 -7.82 10.59 5.79
C PHE A 225 -8.49 11.71 4.98
N ASP A 226 -9.83 11.66 4.87
CA ASP A 226 -10.60 12.66 4.14
C ASP A 226 -10.54 14.04 4.78
N VAL A 227 -10.53 14.14 6.11
CA VAL A 227 -10.31 15.42 6.82
C VAL A 227 -8.93 16.00 6.48
N GLY A 228 -7.88 15.18 6.49
CA GLY A 228 -6.53 15.60 6.10
C GLY A 228 -6.46 16.07 4.64
N LEU A 229 -7.10 15.34 3.72
CA LEU A 229 -7.21 15.75 2.33
C LEU A 229 -7.99 17.05 2.15
N ASP A 230 -9.10 17.22 2.86
CA ASP A 230 -9.89 18.45 2.82
C ASP A 230 -9.05 19.66 3.25
N ILE A 231 -8.23 19.52 4.30
CA ILE A 231 -7.32 20.57 4.74
C ILE A 231 -6.30 20.91 3.65
N ILE A 232 -5.66 19.91 3.04
CA ILE A 232 -4.65 20.10 1.99
C ILE A 232 -5.29 20.76 0.76
N VAL A 233 -6.40 20.22 0.27
CA VAL A 233 -7.08 20.68 -0.95
C VAL A 233 -7.63 22.10 -0.78
N ARG A 234 -8.24 22.42 0.36
CA ARG A 234 -8.67 23.81 0.66
C ARG A 234 -7.48 24.75 0.78
N GLY A 235 -6.37 24.29 1.35
CA GLY A 235 -5.11 25.02 1.40
C GLY A 235 -4.58 25.34 0.00
N LEU A 236 -4.55 24.36 -0.90
CA LEU A 236 -4.17 24.55 -2.30
C LEU A 236 -5.13 25.52 -3.01
N ALA A 237 -6.44 25.36 -2.81
CA ALA A 237 -7.46 26.23 -3.42
C ALA A 237 -7.29 27.70 -3.06
N SER A 238 -6.73 28.00 -1.87
CA SER A 238 -6.46 29.38 -1.44
C SER A 238 -5.39 30.11 -2.26
N TYR A 239 -4.60 29.39 -3.08
CA TYR A 239 -3.62 29.97 -4.00
C TYR A 239 -4.18 30.30 -5.39
N ILE A 240 -5.42 29.89 -5.68
CA ILE A 240 -6.08 30.21 -6.95
C ILE A 240 -6.67 31.60 -6.80
N GLU A 241 -6.18 32.56 -7.59
CA GLU A 241 -6.75 33.91 -7.59
C GLU A 241 -8.20 33.85 -8.08
N PRO A 242 -9.14 34.58 -7.45
CA PRO A 242 -10.48 34.73 -8.00
C PRO A 242 -10.37 35.33 -9.38
N THR A 243 -10.83 34.61 -10.41
CA THR A 243 -10.90 35.16 -11.76
C THR A 243 -11.77 36.42 -11.71
N ASP A 244 -11.16 37.60 -11.86
CA ASP A 244 -11.90 38.84 -12.07
C ASP A 244 -12.68 38.70 -13.39
N ILE A 245 -13.94 38.28 -13.28
CA ILE A 245 -14.89 38.37 -14.39
C ILE A 245 -15.14 39.85 -14.59
N LYS A 246 -14.40 40.47 -15.51
CA LYS A 246 -14.77 41.78 -16.05
C LYS A 246 -16.18 41.63 -16.62
N PRO A 247 -17.16 42.44 -16.18
CA PRO A 247 -18.46 42.46 -16.83
C PRO A 247 -18.26 42.93 -18.27
N ASP A 248 -18.74 42.14 -19.23
CA ASP A 248 -18.79 42.52 -20.65
C ASP A 248 -19.34 43.95 -20.77
N SER A 249 -18.57 44.82 -21.43
CA SER A 249 -18.95 46.19 -21.77
C SER A 249 -19.62 46.23 -23.14
#